data_AF-A0A970AKF2-F1
#
_entry.id   AF-A0A970AKF2-F1
#
_cell.length_a   1.000
_cell.length_b   1.000
_cell.length_c   1.000
_cell.angle_alpha   90.00
_cell.angle_beta   90.00
_cell.angle_gamma   90.00
#
_symmetry.space_group_name_H-M   'P 1'
#
loop_
_entity.id
_entity.type
_entity.pdbx_description
1 polymer ?
#
loop_
_entity_poly.entity_id
_entity_poly.type
_entity_poly.pdbx_seq_one_letter_code
_entity_poly.pdbx_strand_id
1 'polypeptide(L)' 'LIMFALLFSTYFESLIGENIDHIGLDLAVDEQMQIYLIEVNVNRVNLFPLFQLHTARHMVQYATYLAEKYLPEK' A
#
# COMPACT_ATOMS: atom_id res chain seq x y z
N LEU A 1 -8.21 7.74 -0.43
CA LEU A 1 -7.66 6.59 0.31
C LEU A 1 -6.25 6.82 0.85
N ILE A 2 -5.23 7.14 0.03
CA ILE A 2 -3.84 7.29 0.50
C ILE A 2 -3.71 8.33 1.64
N MET A 3 -4.31 9.51 1.47
CA MET A 3 -4.28 10.57 2.50
C MET A 3 -5.02 10.16 3.78
N PHE A 4 -6.12 9.41 3.67
CA PHE A 4 -6.83 8.87 4.82
C PHE A 4 -5.96 7.86 5.58
N ALA A 5 -5.33 6.91 4.87
CA ALA A 5 -4.46 5.91 5.47
C ALA A 5 -3.30 6.55 6.24
N LEU A 6 -2.66 7.57 5.66
CA LEU A 6 -1.56 8.31 6.30
C LEU A 6 -2.01 9.07 7.55
N LEU A 7 -3.13 9.80 7.47
CA LEU A 7 -3.65 10.56 8.61
C LEU A 7 -4.15 9.65 9.72
N PHE A 8 -4.84 8.56 9.35
CA PHE A 8 -5.31 7.56 10.29
C PHE A 8 -4.15 6.87 11.01
N SER A 9 -3.12 6.39 10.29
CA SER A 9 -1.99 5.70 10.90
C SER A 9 -1.25 6.62 11.88
N THR A 10 -0.98 7.86 11.46
CA THR A 10 -0.29 8.86 12.30
C THR A 10 -1.10 9.17 13.57
N TYR A 11 -2.41 9.36 13.44
CA TYR A 11 -3.27 9.63 14.60
C TYR A 11 -3.39 8.40 15.51
N PHE A 12 -3.56 7.21 14.94
CA PHE A 12 -3.69 5.98 15.68
C PHE A 12 -2.42 5.67 16.50
N GLU A 13 -1.23 5.79 15.90
CA GLU A 13 0.05 5.66 16.60
C GLU A 13 0.16 6.64 17.78
N SER A 14 -0.32 7.88 17.60
CA SER A 14 -0.30 8.90 18.67
C SER A 14 -1.14 8.52 19.90
N LEU A 15 -2.17 7.68 19.73
CA LEU A 15 -3.02 7.21 20.82
C LEU A 15 -2.36 6.10 21.65
N ILE A 16 -1.50 5.30 21.04
CA ILE A 16 -0.93 4.10 21.68
C ILE A 16 0.38 4.44 22.41
N GLY A 17 1.05 5.54 22.01
CA GLY A 17 2.27 6.02 22.68
C GLY A 17 3.50 5.15 22.43
N GLU A 18 3.38 4.10 21.61
CA GLU A 18 4.45 3.22 21.17
C GLU A 18 4.55 3.23 19.64
N ASN A 19 5.76 3.00 19.12
CA ASN A 19 6.00 2.92 17.70
C ASN A 19 5.61 1.52 17.19
N ILE A 20 4.52 1.44 16.43
CA ILE A 20 3.97 0.17 15.95
C ILE A 20 4.51 -0.10 14.55
N ASP A 21 5.75 -0.56 14.46
CA ASP A 21 6.44 -0.62 13.16
C ASP A 21 5.91 -1.70 12.19
N HIS A 22 4.98 -2.57 12.60
CA HIS A 22 4.60 -3.75 11.80
C HIS A 22 3.15 -4.27 11.98
N ILE A 23 2.16 -3.40 12.21
CA ILE A 23 0.73 -3.81 12.23
C ILE A 23 0.00 -3.30 10.99
N GLY A 24 -0.71 -4.21 10.32
CA GLY A 24 -1.62 -3.92 9.21
C GLY A 24 -3.04 -3.94 9.72
N LEU A 25 -3.81 -2.93 9.35
CA LEU A 25 -5.21 -2.79 9.75
C LEU A 25 -6.06 -2.75 8.49
N ASP A 26 -6.96 -3.72 8.36
CA ASP A 26 -7.99 -3.69 7.33
C ASP A 26 -9.23 -3.03 7.90
N LEU A 27 -9.61 -1.90 7.31
CA LEU A 27 -10.67 -1.03 7.79
C LEU A 27 -11.77 -0.92 6.73
N ALA A 28 -13.03 -0.99 7.17
CA ALA A 28 -14.18 -0.52 6.40
C ALA A 28 -14.63 0.85 6.90
N VAL A 29 -15.19 1.64 5.99
CA VAL A 29 -15.82 2.92 6.29
C VAL A 29 -17.22 2.86 5.70
N ASP A 30 -18.25 3.11 6.51
CA ASP A 30 -19.63 3.18 6.04
C ASP A 30 -20.01 4.57 5.50
N GLU A 31 -21.25 4.72 5.07
CA GLU A 31 -21.78 5.98 4.54
C GLU A 31 -21.83 7.12 5.57
N GLN A 32 -21.74 6.79 6.87
CA GLN A 32 -21.72 7.73 8.00
C GLN A 32 -20.31 7.98 8.53
N MET A 33 -19.28 7.57 7.77
CA MET A 33 -17.85 7.67 8.15
C MET A 33 -17.49 6.94 9.45
N GLN A 34 -18.29 5.94 9.85
CA GLN A 34 -17.92 5.07 10.96
C GLN A 34 -16.85 4.09 10.47
N ILE A 35 -15.82 3.93 11.30
CA ILE A 35 -14.68 3.05 11.00
C ILE A 35 -14.92 1.70 11.67
N TYR A 36 -14.82 0.63 10.88
CA TYR A 36 -14.95 -0.74 11.35
C TYR A 36 -13.63 -1.47 11.14
N LEU A 37 -13.09 -2.04 12.22
CA LEU A 37 -11.91 -2.89 12.15
C LEU A 37 -12.33 -4.29 11.68
N ILE A 38 -11.84 -4.69 10.50
CA ILE A 38 -12.15 -5.99 9.91
C ILE A 38 -11.09 -7.02 10.32
N GLU A 39 -9.82 -6.65 10.22
CA GLU A 39 -8.70 -7.56 10.48
C GLU A 39 -7.49 -6.82 11.05
N VAL A 40 -6.75 -7.51 11.92
CA VAL A 40 -5.46 -7.06 12.45
C VAL A 40 -4.38 -8.04 12.02
N ASN A 41 -3.48 -7.58 11.17
CA ASN A 41 -2.35 -8.34 10.67
C ASN A 41 -1.07 -7.96 11.43
N VAL A 42 -0.60 -8.84 12.31
CA VAL A 42 0.60 -8.62 13.14
C VAL A 42 1.89 -9.25 12.54
N ASN A 43 1.79 -9.89 11.38
CA ASN A 43 2.89 -10.64 10.77
C ASN A 43 3.15 -10.15 9.33
N ARG A 44 4.35 -9.62 9.07
CA ARG A 44 4.89 -9.31 7.71
C ARG A 44 4.06 -8.35 6.83
N VAL A 45 3.47 -7.32 7.41
CA VAL A 45 2.69 -6.28 6.70
C VAL A 45 3.53 -5.55 5.64
N ASN A 46 4.85 -5.45 5.86
CA ASN A 46 5.75 -4.61 5.07
C ASN A 46 6.20 -5.24 3.74
N LEU A 47 5.74 -6.44 3.36
CA LEU A 47 6.14 -7.03 2.08
C LEU A 47 5.39 -6.43 0.89
N PHE A 48 4.12 -6.05 1.05
CA PHE A 48 3.27 -5.61 -0.06
C PHE A 48 3.66 -4.24 -0.66
N PRO A 49 3.89 -3.18 0.14
CA PRO A 49 4.26 -1.86 -0.40
C PRO A 49 5.63 -1.87 -1.08
N LEU A 50 6.60 -2.59 -0.52
CA LEU A 50 7.92 -2.78 -1.13
C LEU A 50 7.81 -3.56 -2.45
N PHE A 51 6.97 -4.60 -2.51
CA PHE A 51 6.71 -5.33 -3.75
C PHE A 51 6.10 -4.43 -4.80
N GLN A 52 5.10 -3.62 -4.46
CA GLN A 52 4.48 -2.69 -5.40
C GLN A 52 5.46 -1.64 -5.91
N LEU A 53 6.33 -1.09 -5.06
CA LEU A 53 7.35 -0.14 -5.47
C LEU A 53 8.39 -0.78 -6.40
N HIS A 54 8.84 -2.00 -6.07
CA HIS A 54 9.73 -2.76 -6.94
C HIS A 54 9.04 -3.11 -8.27
N THR A 55 7.82 -3.63 -8.26
CA THR A 55 7.05 -3.92 -9.46
C THR A 55 6.86 -2.68 -10.31
N ALA A 56 6.47 -1.54 -9.72
CA ALA A 56 6.32 -0.27 -10.44
C ALA A 56 7.63 0.18 -11.10
N ARG A 57 8.77 0.07 -10.39
CA ARG A 57 10.09 0.43 -10.95
C ARG A 57 10.46 -0.40 -12.18
N HIS A 58 10.19 -1.69 -12.17
CA HIS A 58 10.55 -2.58 -13.28
C HIS A 58 9.49 -2.60 -14.38
N MET A 59 8.26 -2.16 -14.10
CA MET A 59 7.15 -2.14 -15.06
C MET A 59 7.46 -1.22 -16.25
N VAL A 60 8.06 -0.04 -16.01
CA VAL A 60 8.46 0.87 -17.09
C VAL A 60 9.53 0.23 -17.97
N GLN A 61 10.56 -0.36 -17.36
CA GLN A 61 11.64 -1.03 -18.10
C GLN A 61 11.11 -2.21 -18.93
N TYR A 62 10.17 -2.98 -18.36
CA TYR A 62 9.54 -4.10 -19.04
C TYR A 62 8.65 -3.63 -20.20
N ALA A 63 7.88 -2.56 -20.03
CA ALA A 63 7.08 -1.97 -21.09
C ALA A 63 7.96 -1.44 -22.24
N THR A 64 9.07 -0.77 -21.93
CA THR A 64 10.07 -0.34 -22.93
C THR A 64 10.65 -1.53 -23.68
N TYR A 65 11.08 -2.57 -22.97
CA TYR A 65 11.58 -3.80 -23.59
C TYR A 65 10.57 -4.43 -24.54
N LEU A 66 9.29 -4.53 -24.12
CA LEU A 66 8.23 -5.07 -24.98
C LEU A 66 7.99 -4.18 -26.21
N ALA A 67 7.99 -2.87 -26.03
CA ALA A 67 7.86 -1.93 -27.14
C ALA A 67 9.01 -2.10 -28.15
N GLU A 68 10.26 -2.12 -27.69
CA GLU A 68 11.43 -2.30 -28.57
C GLU A 68 11.45 -3.66 -29.26
N LYS A 69 11.08 -4.72 -28.55
CA LYS A 69 11.10 -6.10 -29.07
C LYS A 69 10.00 -6.37 -30.10
N TYR A 70 8.84 -5.74 -29.93
CA TYR A 70 7.66 -5.99 -30.75
C TYR A 70 7.25 -4.78 -31.60
N LEU A 71 8.04 -3.71 -31.63
CA LEU A 71 7.86 -2.65 -32.61
C LEU A 71 8.11 -3.28 -34.00
N PRO A 72 7.12 -3.27 -34.91
CA PRO A 72 7.35 -3.74 -36.26
C PRO A 72 8.40 -2.84 -36.92
N GLU A 73 9.42 -3.45 -37.55
CA GLU A 73 10.32 -2.72 -38.43
C GLU A 73 9.49 -1.98 -39.49
N LYS A 74 9.79 -0.69 -39.69
CA LYS A 74 9.13 0.15 -40.70
C LYS A 74 9.54 -0.26 -42.11
#